data_AF-A0AAD9U3H6-F1
#
_entry.id   AF-A0AAD9U3H6-F1
#
_cell.length_a   1.000
_cell.length_b   1.000
_cell.length_c   1.000
_cell.angle_alpha   90.00
_cell.angle_beta   90.00
_cell.angle_gamma   90.00
#
_symmetry.space_group_name_H-M   'P 1'
#
loop_
_entity.id
_entity.type
_entity.pdbx_description
1 polymer ?
#
loop_
_entity_poly.entity_id
_entity_poly.type
_entity_poly.pdbx_seq_one_letter_code
_entity_poly.pdbx_strand_id
1 'polypeptide(L)'
;MSLPIISLSDVQTIRNIFQDFILEFLGFGQGRYSYPTQVGATKFSFCLVSYTSDSVSSVFLHELPEPDDESTIVIRILENPRAPSFYYVGLREIRIADDVIPISPEEWKFDADGRGGIFIDSSSIVTRFPEDIYSTFRDKFMGEVGGLPHLPGEGAGAMDTCFHVPSKERLTEAGMGSIA
;
A
#
# COMPACT_ATOMS: atom_id res chain seq x y z
N MET A 1 -15.13 31.38 10.93
CA MET A 1 -14.19 30.29 11.31
C MET A 1 -12.83 30.68 10.77
N SER A 2 -11.78 30.74 11.60
CA SER A 2 -10.42 30.97 11.08
C SER A 2 -9.85 29.65 10.56
N LEU A 3 -9.12 29.69 9.44
CA LEU A 3 -8.40 28.52 8.95
C LEU A 3 -7.29 28.15 9.96
N PRO A 4 -7.00 26.86 10.17
CA PRO A 4 -5.90 26.44 11.02
C PRO A 4 -4.55 26.88 10.41
N ILE A 5 -3.61 27.29 11.27
CA ILE A 5 -2.23 27.55 10.85
C ILE A 5 -1.53 26.20 10.72
N ILE A 6 -1.08 25.87 9.50
CA ILE A 6 -0.38 24.61 9.21
C ILE A 6 1.13 24.87 9.24
N SER A 7 1.83 24.15 10.09
CA SER A 7 3.29 24.04 10.12
C SER A 7 3.76 23.12 8.99
N LEU A 8 4.63 23.66 8.14
CA LEU A 8 5.27 22.96 7.03
C LEU A 8 6.77 22.83 7.30
N SER A 9 7.37 21.73 6.83
CA SER A 9 8.81 21.54 6.84
C SER A 9 9.44 22.13 5.58
N ASP A 10 10.68 22.62 5.67
CA ASP A 10 11.44 23.06 4.49
C ASP A 10 11.73 21.86 3.57
N VAL A 11 11.25 21.95 2.32
CA VAL A 11 11.29 20.90 1.29
C VAL A 11 12.73 20.58 0.87
N GLN A 12 13.69 21.49 1.10
CA GLN A 12 15.09 21.31 0.70
C GLN A 12 15.73 20.03 1.29
N THR A 13 15.28 19.59 2.47
CA THR A 13 15.79 18.37 3.12
C THR A 13 15.15 17.09 2.57
N ILE A 14 13.88 17.15 2.15
CA ILE A 14 13.10 16.00 1.67
C ILE A 14 13.38 15.70 0.19
N ARG A 15 13.66 16.74 -0.61
CA ARG A 15 14.00 16.62 -2.04
C ARG A 15 15.23 15.73 -2.29
N ASN A 16 16.17 15.68 -1.34
CA ASN A 16 17.35 14.79 -1.44
C ASN A 16 17.01 13.30 -1.24
N ILE A 17 15.81 12.96 -0.77
CA ILE A 17 15.37 11.60 -0.44
C ILE A 17 14.44 11.03 -1.53
N PHE A 18 13.58 11.88 -2.13
CA PHE A 18 12.59 11.48 -3.14
C PHE A 18 12.82 12.29 -4.43
N GLN A 19 13.08 11.60 -5.55
CA GLN A 19 13.52 12.17 -6.83
C GLN A 19 12.65 13.34 -7.37
N ASP A 20 13.27 14.13 -8.27
CA ASP A 20 12.95 15.51 -8.71
C ASP A 20 11.54 15.86 -9.27
N PHE A 21 10.57 14.93 -9.30
CA PHE A 21 9.25 15.20 -9.91
C PHE A 21 8.12 15.54 -8.92
N ILE A 22 8.33 15.36 -7.61
CA ILE A 22 7.34 15.72 -6.58
C ILE A 22 7.81 16.97 -5.84
N LEU A 23 7.02 18.04 -5.94
CA LEU A 23 7.35 19.33 -5.32
C LEU A 23 6.96 19.38 -3.84
N GLU A 24 5.87 18.72 -3.44
CA GLU A 24 5.33 18.78 -2.08
C GLU A 24 4.71 17.43 -1.68
N PHE A 25 4.84 17.10 -0.39
CA PHE A 25 4.20 15.93 0.22
C PHE A 25 3.26 16.41 1.32
N LEU A 26 2.03 15.91 1.32
CA LEU A 26 1.10 16.10 2.41
C LEU A 26 1.12 14.86 3.31
N GLY A 27 1.73 14.99 4.49
CA GLY A 27 1.92 13.85 5.40
C GLY A 27 0.64 13.51 6.16
N PHE A 28 0.15 12.27 6.01
CA PHE A 28 -1.02 11.76 6.73
C PHE A 28 -0.69 10.84 7.89
N GLY A 29 0.58 10.74 8.33
CA GLY A 29 0.98 9.87 9.45
C GLY A 29 0.35 10.22 10.80
N GLN A 30 0.67 9.45 11.84
CA GLN A 30 0.08 9.61 13.19
C GLN A 30 0.78 10.67 14.06
N GLY A 31 1.80 11.34 13.54
CA GLY A 31 2.59 12.32 14.29
C GLY A 31 1.94 13.69 14.41
N ARG A 32 2.34 14.48 15.43
CA ARG A 32 1.76 15.82 15.71
C ARG A 32 1.85 16.86 14.58
N TYR A 33 2.76 16.65 13.63
CA TYR A 33 2.94 17.51 12.45
C TYR A 33 2.27 16.95 11.20
N SER A 34 1.53 15.85 11.30
CA SER A 34 0.73 15.35 10.18
C SER A 34 -0.44 16.29 9.89
N TYR A 35 -0.87 16.31 8.64
CA TYR A 35 -1.97 17.15 8.21
C TYR A 35 -3.26 16.87 8.99
N PRO A 36 -3.71 15.60 9.18
CA PRO A 36 -4.88 15.32 10.00
C PRO A 36 -4.79 15.91 11.41
N THR A 37 -3.66 15.73 12.11
CA THR A 37 -3.51 16.25 13.48
C THR A 37 -3.51 17.77 13.52
N GLN A 38 -2.86 18.44 12.56
CA GLN A 38 -2.78 19.90 12.51
C GLN A 38 -4.12 20.58 12.22
N VAL A 39 -5.03 19.91 11.51
CA VAL A 39 -6.39 20.42 11.24
C VAL A 39 -7.43 19.92 12.25
N GLY A 40 -7.01 19.18 13.28
CA GLY A 40 -7.91 18.65 14.32
C GLY A 40 -8.71 17.40 13.91
N ALA A 41 -8.36 16.76 12.79
CA ALA A 41 -9.02 15.55 12.33
C ALA A 41 -8.57 14.33 13.15
N THR A 42 -9.53 13.60 13.70
CA THR A 42 -9.31 12.33 14.40
C THR A 42 -9.50 11.12 13.49
N LYS A 43 -10.06 11.33 12.29
CA LYS A 43 -10.29 10.30 11.28
C LYS A 43 -10.22 10.90 9.88
N PHE A 44 -9.79 10.08 8.93
CA PHE A 44 -9.73 10.41 7.51
C PHE A 44 -9.95 9.15 6.67
N SER A 45 -10.25 9.31 5.39
CA SER A 45 -10.29 8.21 4.42
C SER A 45 -9.71 8.63 3.08
N PHE A 46 -9.12 7.64 2.38
CA PHE A 46 -8.65 7.77 1.02
C PHE A 46 -9.51 6.91 0.10
N CYS A 47 -10.00 7.50 -0.99
CA CYS A 47 -10.52 6.75 -2.12
C CYS A 47 -9.62 7.05 -3.31
N LEU A 48 -8.60 6.22 -3.48
CA LEU A 48 -7.61 6.34 -4.54
C LEU A 48 -8.11 5.64 -5.79
N VAL A 49 -8.02 6.31 -6.94
CA VAL A 49 -8.28 5.70 -8.24
C VAL A 49 -6.96 5.23 -8.88
N SER A 50 -7.06 4.35 -9.88
CA SER A 50 -5.89 4.00 -10.70
C SER A 50 -5.24 5.25 -11.28
N TYR A 51 -3.90 5.28 -11.29
CA TYR A 51 -3.13 6.36 -11.91
C TYR A 51 -3.36 6.48 -13.43
N THR A 52 -3.97 5.47 -14.06
CA THR A 52 -4.35 5.47 -15.47
C THR A 52 -5.79 5.94 -15.71
N SER A 53 -6.54 6.27 -14.64
CA SER A 53 -7.92 6.71 -14.73
C SER A 53 -8.00 8.22 -14.93
N ASP A 54 -8.99 8.69 -15.70
CA ASP A 54 -9.33 10.12 -15.80
C ASP A 54 -10.14 10.61 -14.58
N SER A 55 -10.45 9.72 -13.64
CA SER A 55 -11.17 10.04 -12.41
C SER A 55 -10.29 10.73 -11.38
N VAL A 56 -10.90 11.42 -10.42
CA VAL A 56 -10.20 12.14 -9.36
C VAL A 56 -10.30 11.36 -8.05
N SER A 57 -9.15 11.07 -7.43
CA SER A 57 -9.10 10.51 -6.07
C SER A 57 -9.69 11.48 -5.05
N SER A 58 -10.26 10.98 -3.96
CA SER A 58 -10.81 11.81 -2.90
C SER A 58 -10.17 11.53 -1.54
N VAL A 59 -10.12 12.58 -0.72
CA VAL A 59 -9.65 12.54 0.66
C VAL A 59 -10.73 13.17 1.54
N PHE A 60 -11.18 12.45 2.56
CA PHE A 60 -12.16 12.93 3.52
C PHE A 60 -11.50 13.11 4.88
N LEU A 61 -11.86 14.18 5.59
CA LEU A 61 -11.39 14.50 6.94
C LEU A 61 -12.60 14.77 7.82
N HIS A 62 -12.56 14.32 9.08
CA HIS A 62 -13.62 14.49 10.09
C HIS A 62 -14.92 13.77 9.80
N GLU A 63 -15.51 13.93 8.62
CA GLU A 63 -16.72 13.25 8.18
C GLU A 63 -16.32 12.26 7.10
N LEU A 64 -16.60 10.98 7.34
CA LEU A 64 -16.26 9.91 6.42
C LEU A 64 -17.53 9.45 5.70
N PRO A 65 -17.43 8.99 4.45
CA PRO A 65 -18.49 8.20 3.84
C PRO A 65 -18.89 7.05 4.77
N GLU A 66 -20.18 6.73 4.80
CA GLU A 66 -20.65 5.56 5.54
C GLU A 66 -20.00 4.30 4.96
N PRO A 67 -19.38 3.46 5.80
CA PRO A 67 -18.86 2.18 5.34
C PRO A 67 -20.02 1.31 4.85
N ASP A 68 -19.79 0.59 3.77
CA ASP A 68 -20.70 -0.47 3.36
C ASP A 68 -20.47 -1.68 4.28
N ASP A 69 -21.48 -2.02 5.10
CA ASP A 69 -21.39 -3.08 6.11
C ASP A 69 -21.07 -4.47 5.51
N GLU A 70 -21.43 -4.70 4.24
CA GLU A 70 -21.18 -5.99 3.57
C GLU A 70 -19.76 -6.12 3.03
N SER A 71 -19.09 -5.00 2.71
CA SER A 71 -17.78 -4.99 2.05
C SER A 71 -16.67 -4.35 2.87
N THR A 72 -17.00 -3.68 3.99
CA THR A 72 -16.01 -3.00 4.83
C THR A 72 -15.46 -3.92 5.90
N ILE A 73 -14.13 -4.10 5.90
CA ILE A 73 -13.41 -4.80 6.95
C ILE A 73 -12.77 -3.79 7.90
N VAL A 74 -13.09 -3.91 9.19
CA VAL A 74 -12.49 -3.08 10.24
C VAL A 74 -11.37 -3.86 10.93
N ILE A 75 -10.17 -3.30 10.88
CA ILE A 75 -8.98 -3.84 11.56
C ILE A 75 -8.41 -2.82 12.55
N ARG A 76 -7.77 -3.32 13.61
CA ARG A 76 -7.08 -2.48 14.57
C ARG A 76 -5.73 -2.02 14.00
N ILE A 77 -5.48 -0.72 14.07
CA ILE A 77 -4.15 -0.17 13.81
C ILE A 77 -3.24 -0.51 14.99
N LEU A 78 -2.05 -1.03 14.67
CA LEU A 78 -1.02 -1.40 15.63
C LEU A 78 -0.07 -0.23 15.85
N GLU A 79 0.39 -0.07 17.09
CA GLU A 79 1.37 0.96 17.45
C GLU A 79 2.77 0.36 17.48
N ASN A 80 3.72 1.04 16.83
CA ASN A 80 5.14 0.71 16.91
C ASN A 80 5.91 1.90 17.51
N PRO A 81 6.41 1.79 18.75
CA PRO A 81 7.16 2.88 19.40
C PRO A 81 8.42 3.32 18.64
N ARG A 82 9.02 2.44 17.84
CA ARG A 82 10.21 2.74 17.03
C ARG A 82 9.88 3.63 15.83
N ALA A 83 8.70 3.50 15.26
CA ALA A 83 8.26 4.22 14.07
C ALA A 83 6.77 4.62 14.18
N PRO A 84 6.42 5.48 15.14
CA PRO A 84 5.03 5.72 15.54
C PRO A 84 4.20 6.46 14.49
N SER A 85 4.83 7.02 13.46
CA SER A 85 4.14 7.77 12.41
C SER A 85 3.39 6.89 11.40
N PHE A 86 3.77 5.61 11.25
CA PHE A 86 3.18 4.71 10.24
C PHE A 86 1.91 4.02 10.77
N TYR A 87 1.00 3.67 9.86
CA TYR A 87 -0.20 2.90 10.17
C TYR A 87 0.09 1.41 10.01
N TYR A 88 0.47 0.75 11.10
CA TYR A 88 0.71 -0.69 11.10
C TYR A 88 -0.58 -1.49 11.23
N VAL A 89 -0.62 -2.66 10.60
CA VAL A 89 -1.76 -3.57 10.60
C VAL A 89 -1.31 -5.00 10.83
N GLY A 90 -2.20 -5.84 11.37
CA GLY A 90 -1.92 -7.26 11.54
C GLY A 90 -2.17 -8.03 10.24
N LEU A 91 -1.16 -8.79 9.79
CA LEU A 91 -1.30 -9.75 8.71
C LEU A 91 -1.20 -11.18 9.27
N ARG A 92 -2.15 -12.04 8.90
CA ARG A 92 -2.15 -13.45 9.33
C ARG A 92 -1.43 -14.33 8.32
N GLU A 93 -1.84 -14.24 7.07
CA GLU A 93 -1.38 -15.07 5.97
C GLU A 93 -1.65 -14.38 4.64
N ILE A 94 -0.91 -14.77 3.61
CA ILE A 94 -1.17 -14.40 2.22
C ILE A 94 -1.65 -15.65 1.50
N ARG A 95 -2.68 -15.51 0.67
CA ARG A 95 -3.20 -16.57 -0.19
C ARG A 95 -3.11 -16.18 -1.65
N ILE A 96 -2.78 -17.14 -2.49
CA ILE A 96 -2.88 -17.02 -3.95
C ILE A 96 -3.83 -18.12 -4.41
N ALA A 97 -4.93 -17.73 -5.05
CA ALA A 97 -6.10 -18.58 -5.19
C ALA A 97 -6.53 -19.16 -3.82
N ASP A 98 -6.61 -20.49 -3.70
CA ASP A 98 -7.00 -21.15 -2.46
C ASP A 98 -5.81 -21.52 -1.55
N ASP A 99 -4.58 -21.34 -2.03
CA ASP A 99 -3.37 -21.82 -1.37
C ASP A 99 -2.69 -20.75 -0.52
N VAL A 100 -2.36 -21.13 0.73
CA VAL A 100 -1.57 -20.31 1.64
C VAL A 100 -0.09 -20.34 1.22
N ILE A 101 0.52 -19.17 1.14
CA ILE A 101 1.96 -19.06 0.89
C ILE A 101 2.71 -19.49 2.17
N PRO A 102 3.72 -20.37 2.09
CA PRO A 102 4.40 -20.94 3.26
C PRO A 102 5.38 -19.95 3.91
N ILE A 103 4.84 -18.91 4.56
CA ILE A 103 5.60 -17.89 5.26
C ILE A 103 5.32 -18.01 6.76
N SER A 104 6.38 -17.97 7.58
CA SER A 104 6.25 -18.04 9.03
C SER A 104 5.42 -16.85 9.55
N PRO A 105 4.41 -17.07 10.41
CA PRO A 105 3.62 -15.98 10.98
C PRO A 105 4.41 -14.95 11.79
N GLU A 106 5.63 -15.29 12.23
CA GLU A 106 6.52 -14.36 12.94
C GLU A 106 7.09 -13.26 12.03
N GLU A 107 7.18 -13.50 10.71
CA GLU A 107 7.66 -12.51 9.74
C GLU A 107 6.73 -11.29 9.64
N TRP A 108 5.47 -11.44 10.04
CA TRP A 108 4.47 -10.37 10.01
C TRP A 108 4.45 -9.51 11.27
N LYS A 109 5.19 -9.89 12.30
CA LYS A 109 5.15 -9.25 13.62
C LYS A 109 6.32 -8.29 13.81
N PHE A 110 6.22 -7.51 14.88
CA PHE A 110 7.36 -6.78 15.41
C PHE A 110 8.27 -7.74 16.16
N ASP A 111 9.58 -7.61 15.96
CA ASP A 111 10.56 -8.21 16.85
C ASP A 111 10.67 -7.44 18.18
N ALA A 112 11.51 -7.94 19.10
CA ALA A 112 11.71 -7.33 20.41
C ALA A 112 12.23 -5.88 20.35
N ASP A 113 12.86 -5.47 19.25
CA ASP A 113 13.41 -4.14 19.02
C ASP A 113 12.43 -3.21 18.27
N GLY A 114 11.22 -3.68 17.98
CA GLY A 114 10.21 -2.96 17.19
C GLY A 114 10.54 -2.89 15.69
N ARG A 115 11.38 -3.80 15.17
CA ARG A 115 11.62 -3.95 13.72
C ARG A 115 10.59 -4.92 13.12
N GLY A 116 10.37 -4.81 11.82
CA GLY A 116 9.38 -5.63 11.10
C GLY A 116 7.97 -5.03 11.16
N GLY A 117 6.96 -5.89 11.01
CA GLY A 117 5.56 -5.53 10.89
C GLY A 117 5.13 -5.08 9.50
N ILE A 118 3.82 -4.95 9.31
CA ILE A 118 3.20 -4.55 8.05
C ILE A 118 2.55 -3.17 8.23
N PHE A 119 2.81 -2.24 7.31
CA PHE A 119 2.22 -0.91 7.33
C PHE A 119 1.65 -0.53 5.97
N ILE A 120 0.70 0.41 6.00
CA ILE A 120 0.05 0.95 4.81
C ILE A 120 0.86 2.13 4.29
N ASP A 121 1.18 2.13 2.99
CA ASP A 121 1.92 3.19 2.31
C ASP A 121 1.24 3.59 1.00
N SER A 122 0.66 4.79 0.96
CA SER A 122 0.08 5.35 -0.26
C SER A 122 1.11 6.08 -1.14
N SER A 123 2.37 6.18 -0.70
CA SER A 123 3.44 6.84 -1.44
C SER A 123 4.26 5.90 -2.33
N SER A 124 3.96 4.59 -2.28
CA SER A 124 4.55 3.58 -3.17
C SER A 124 3.56 3.17 -4.26
N ILE A 125 4.07 2.96 -5.48
CA ILE A 125 3.30 2.40 -6.60
C ILE A 125 3.10 0.88 -6.49
N VAL A 126 3.88 0.22 -5.62
CA VAL A 126 3.86 -1.23 -5.44
C VAL A 126 4.01 -1.63 -3.97
N THR A 127 3.44 -2.75 -3.61
CA THR A 127 3.74 -3.44 -2.35
C THR A 127 5.18 -3.97 -2.38
N ARG A 128 5.89 -3.85 -1.25
CA ARG A 128 7.26 -4.34 -1.11
C ARG A 128 7.33 -5.41 -0.03
N PHE A 129 8.08 -6.47 -0.32
CA PHE A 129 8.41 -7.52 0.62
C PHE A 129 9.94 -7.61 0.80
N PRO A 130 10.43 -8.10 1.95
CA PRO A 130 11.77 -8.66 2.06
C PRO A 130 12.04 -9.69 0.95
N GLU A 131 13.28 -9.83 0.52
CA GLU A 131 13.65 -10.60 -0.69
C GLU A 131 13.24 -12.08 -0.64
N ASP A 132 13.34 -12.70 0.53
CA ASP A 132 12.97 -14.09 0.80
C ASP A 132 11.44 -14.30 0.76
N ILE A 133 10.69 -13.39 1.39
CA ILE A 133 9.22 -13.33 1.33
C ILE A 133 8.75 -13.08 -0.11
N TYR A 134 9.40 -12.14 -0.79
CA TYR A 134 9.12 -11.80 -2.18
C TYR A 134 9.33 -13.00 -3.09
N SER A 135 10.47 -13.69 -2.99
CA SER A 135 10.79 -14.85 -3.82
C SER A 135 9.77 -15.96 -3.64
N THR A 136 9.38 -16.25 -2.39
CA THR A 136 8.35 -17.25 -2.08
C THR A 136 6.99 -16.86 -2.65
N PHE A 137 6.60 -15.59 -2.52
CA PHE A 137 5.37 -15.05 -3.10
C PHE A 137 5.39 -15.15 -4.63
N ARG A 138 6.45 -14.68 -5.27
CA ARG A 138 6.64 -14.67 -6.72
C ARG A 138 6.56 -16.08 -7.28
N ASP A 139 7.29 -17.03 -6.72
CA ASP A 139 7.36 -18.39 -7.24
C ASP A 139 5.99 -19.09 -7.13
N LYS A 140 5.26 -18.87 -6.02
CA LYS A 140 3.88 -19.36 -5.88
C LYS A 140 2.94 -18.68 -6.88
N PHE A 141 3.02 -17.36 -7.04
CA PHE A 141 2.25 -16.61 -8.01
C PHE A 141 2.48 -17.08 -9.44
N MET A 142 3.74 -17.29 -9.84
CA MET A 142 4.10 -17.80 -11.16
C MET A 142 3.57 -19.21 -11.41
N GLY A 143 3.50 -20.06 -10.37
CA GLY A 143 2.89 -21.38 -10.45
C GLY A 143 1.39 -21.32 -10.72
N GLU A 144 0.67 -20.41 -10.06
CA GLU A 144 -0.79 -20.25 -10.22
C GLU A 144 -1.18 -19.59 -11.55
N VAL A 145 -0.38 -18.64 -12.04
CA VAL A 145 -0.62 -17.93 -13.31
C VAL A 145 -0.26 -18.79 -14.54
N GLY A 146 0.13 -20.05 -14.33
CA GLY A 146 0.57 -21.01 -15.34
C GLY A 146 -0.31 -21.01 -16.60
N GLY A 147 0.20 -20.38 -17.66
CA GLY A 147 -0.51 -20.25 -18.93
C GLY A 147 -0.25 -18.94 -19.67
N LEU A 148 0.14 -17.88 -18.94
CA LEU A 148 0.54 -16.62 -19.57
C LEU A 148 2.00 -16.67 -20.06
N PRO A 149 2.30 -16.22 -21.30
CA PRO A 149 3.68 -16.12 -21.76
C PRO A 149 4.48 -15.14 -20.91
N HIS A 150 5.57 -15.60 -20.31
CA HIS A 150 6.49 -14.74 -19.57
C HIS A 150 7.16 -13.75 -20.53
N LEU A 151 7.23 -12.48 -20.16
CA LEU A 151 8.00 -11.47 -20.86
C LEU A 151 9.37 -11.36 -20.17
N PRO A 152 10.49 -11.42 -20.91
CA PRO A 152 11.79 -11.12 -20.31
C PRO A 152 11.72 -9.72 -19.68
N GLY A 153 12.14 -9.59 -18.42
CA GLY A 153 12.02 -8.36 -17.61
C GLY A 153 12.82 -7.15 -18.10
N GLU A 154 13.31 -7.20 -19.35
CA GLU A 154 14.00 -6.09 -19.99
C GLU A 154 12.99 -5.00 -20.36
N GLY A 155 12.79 -4.04 -19.47
CA GLY A 155 12.06 -2.79 -19.73
C GLY A 155 10.93 -2.44 -18.77
N ALA A 156 10.63 -3.28 -17.77
CA ALA A 156 9.52 -3.06 -16.83
C ALA A 156 9.92 -2.33 -15.52
N GLY A 157 11.05 -1.62 -15.52
CA GLY A 157 11.52 -0.88 -14.35
C GLY A 157 11.99 -1.81 -13.22
N ALA A 158 11.45 -1.60 -12.00
CA ALA A 158 11.86 -2.33 -10.79
C ALA A 158 11.20 -3.71 -10.62
N MET A 159 10.44 -4.19 -11.62
CA MET A 159 9.75 -5.49 -11.59
C MET A 159 10.59 -6.56 -12.27
N ASP A 160 10.70 -7.74 -11.66
CA ASP A 160 11.46 -8.89 -12.23
C ASP A 160 10.58 -9.93 -12.95
N THR A 161 9.25 -9.87 -12.76
CA THR A 161 8.29 -10.87 -13.22
C THR A 161 7.20 -10.20 -14.05
N CYS A 162 7.11 -10.51 -15.34
CA CYS A 162 6.21 -9.87 -16.29
C CYS A 162 5.53 -10.91 -17.19
N PHE A 163 4.27 -10.66 -17.56
CA PHE A 163 3.48 -11.57 -18.39
C PHE A 163 2.85 -10.83 -19.57
N HIS A 164 2.75 -11.51 -20.71
CA HIS A 164 1.93 -11.05 -21.82
C HIS A 164 0.46 -11.33 -21.51
N VAL A 165 -0.27 -10.29 -21.15
CA VAL A 165 -1.70 -10.41 -20.84
C VAL A 165 -2.51 -10.16 -22.12
N PRO A 166 -3.31 -11.13 -22.59
CA PRO A 166 -4.24 -10.89 -23.69
C PRO A 166 -5.30 -9.83 -23.32
N SER A 167 -5.91 -9.18 -24.31
CA SER A 167 -6.93 -8.14 -24.10
C SER A 167 -7.97 -8.49 -23.03
N LYS A 168 -8.44 -7.45 -22.31
CA LYS A 168 -9.27 -7.46 -21.08
C LYS A 168 -10.45 -8.45 -21.06
N GLU A 169 -10.97 -8.84 -22.23
CA GLU A 169 -12.06 -9.81 -22.41
C GLU A 169 -11.69 -11.25 -22.02
N ARG A 170 -10.39 -11.62 -22.00
CA ARG A 170 -9.93 -12.99 -21.66
C ARG A 170 -9.52 -13.19 -20.20
N LEU A 171 -9.40 -12.11 -19.42
CA LEU A 171 -9.01 -12.20 -17.99
C LEU A 171 -10.13 -12.77 -17.11
N THR A 172 -11.38 -12.52 -17.48
CA THR A 172 -12.56 -13.09 -16.81
C THR A 172 -12.70 -14.60 -17.03
N GLU A 173 -12.19 -15.12 -18.15
CA GLU A 173 -12.18 -16.56 -18.46
C GLU A 173 -11.01 -17.30 -17.78
N ALA A 174 -9.93 -16.59 -17.44
CA ALA A 174 -8.75 -17.15 -16.78
C ALA A 174 -8.85 -17.19 -15.24
N GLY A 175 -10.00 -16.81 -14.66
CA GLY A 175 -10.18 -16.79 -13.20
C GLY A 175 -9.31 -15.75 -12.47
N MET A 176 -8.64 -14.86 -13.21
CA MET A 176 -7.82 -13.79 -12.64
C MET A 176 -8.73 -12.61 -12.26
N GLY A 177 -9.24 -12.64 -11.04
CA GLY A 177 -9.88 -11.48 -10.43
C GLY A 177 -8.93 -10.27 -10.44
N SER A 178 -9.50 -9.07 -10.56
CA SER A 178 -8.75 -7.83 -10.45
C SER A 178 -8.02 -7.80 -9.11
N ILE A 179 -6.69 -7.80 -9.14
CA ILE A 179 -5.89 -7.44 -7.97
C ILE A 179 -5.96 -5.91 -7.90
N ALA A 180 -6.94 -5.41 -7.15
CA ALA A 180 -7.00 -4.02 -6.72
C ALA A 180 -6.41 -3.91 -5.32
#